data_AF-A0A944HQZ6-F1
#
_entry.id   AF-A0A944HQZ6-F1
#
_cell.length_a   1.000
_cell.length_b   1.000
_cell.length_c   1.000
_cell.angle_alpha   90.00
_cell.angle_beta   90.00
_cell.angle_gamma   90.00
#
_symmetry.space_group_name_H-M   'P 1'
#
loop_
_entity.id
_entity.type
_entity.pdbx_description
1 polymer ?
#
loop_
_entity_poly.entity_id
_entity_poly.type
_entity_poly.pdbx_seq_one_letter_code
_entity_poly.pdbx_strand_id
1 'polypeptide(L)'
;MGTGIRMSAPPAGEPRFVAMFYRPASGWKVAAESSARSPVDHAVAAMIQTLHSRGEKARVEVWGPSEDGSTWRHLQSISEPPGKAASQASPVAEESPRSAREERLRDRRHQVLMAALAAVGHTKLEAADHSAVARLVDDVDEDTIRRVAQWLTASNR
;
A
#
# COMPACT_ATOMS: atom_id res chain seq x y z
N MET A 1 -2.58 -28.73 -3.05
CA MET A 1 -3.17 -28.28 -1.77
C MET A 1 -2.11 -27.50 -1.01
N GLY A 2 -2.14 -26.17 -1.08
CA GLY A 2 -1.18 -25.32 -0.36
C GLY A 2 -1.86 -24.75 0.88
N THR A 3 -1.63 -25.38 2.03
CA THR A 3 -2.04 -24.82 3.33
C THR A 3 -1.39 -23.46 3.49
N GLY A 4 -2.22 -22.41 3.53
CA GLY A 4 -1.76 -21.05 3.79
C GLY A 4 -1.15 -21.01 5.18
N ILE A 5 0.19 -20.98 5.25
CA ILE A 5 0.91 -20.75 6.49
C ILE A 5 0.74 -19.26 6.81
N ARG A 6 -0.41 -18.93 7.38
CA ARG A 6 -0.68 -17.66 8.07
C ARG A 6 -0.28 -17.80 9.53
N MET A 7 0.05 -16.68 10.17
CA MET A 7 0.24 -16.69 11.62
C MET A 7 -1.13 -16.93 12.27
N SER A 8 -1.22 -17.95 13.12
CA SER A 8 -2.51 -18.35 13.72
C SER A 8 -2.91 -17.50 14.93
N ALA A 9 -2.00 -16.71 15.50
CA ALA A 9 -2.23 -15.90 16.69
C ALA A 9 -1.45 -14.59 16.60
N PRO A 10 -1.94 -13.48 17.19
CA PRO A 10 -1.22 -12.20 17.23
C PRO A 10 0.11 -12.31 18.00
N PRO A 11 1.04 -11.36 17.80
CA PRO A 11 2.28 -11.29 18.56
C PRO A 11 2.02 -11.18 20.08
N ALA A 12 2.90 -11.78 20.89
CA ALA A 12 2.81 -11.67 22.34
C ALA A 12 3.19 -10.26 22.82
N GLY A 13 2.50 -9.76 23.85
CA GLY A 13 2.78 -8.47 24.48
C GLY A 13 1.72 -7.41 24.19
N GLU A 14 2.04 -6.16 24.55
CA GLU A 14 1.15 -5.00 24.39
C GLU A 14 1.02 -4.59 22.91
N PRO A 15 -0.20 -4.27 22.43
CA PRO A 15 -0.43 -3.88 21.04
C PRO A 15 0.45 -2.72 20.57
N ARG A 16 1.27 -3.00 19.55
CA ARG A 16 2.13 -2.02 18.86
C ARG A 16 2.22 -2.41 17.40
N PHE A 17 2.74 -1.54 16.53
CA PHE A 17 2.94 -1.93 15.14
C PHE A 17 4.10 -2.93 15.07
N VAL A 18 3.85 -4.13 14.53
CA VAL A 18 4.83 -5.22 14.41
C VAL A 18 4.70 -5.85 13.04
N ALA A 19 5.82 -6.00 12.34
CA ALA A 19 5.94 -6.83 11.16
C ALA A 19 6.56 -8.18 11.53
N MET A 20 5.83 -9.25 11.24
CA MET A 20 6.25 -10.64 11.39
C MET A 20 6.68 -11.19 10.03
N PHE A 21 7.86 -11.81 9.94
CA PHE A 21 8.38 -12.44 8.73
C PHE A 21 8.44 -13.95 8.91
N TYR A 22 7.95 -14.70 7.92
CA TYR A 22 7.99 -16.16 7.95
C TYR A 22 9.29 -16.69 7.34
N ARG A 23 10.03 -17.48 8.13
CA ARG A 23 11.17 -18.28 7.67
C ARG A 23 10.82 -19.77 7.68
N PRO A 24 10.97 -20.50 6.56
CA PRO A 24 10.68 -21.93 6.51
C PRO A 24 11.40 -22.77 7.59
N ALA A 25 12.64 -22.40 7.92
CA ALA A 25 13.45 -23.10 8.91
C ALA A 25 13.14 -22.72 10.37
N SER A 26 12.42 -21.63 10.62
CA SER A 26 12.31 -21.03 11.97
C SER A 26 10.91 -20.57 12.35
N GLY A 27 9.94 -20.67 11.44
CA GLY A 27 8.60 -20.11 11.62
C GLY A 27 8.58 -18.59 11.53
N TRP A 28 7.54 -17.99 12.13
CA TRP A 28 7.33 -16.55 12.17
C TRP A 28 8.28 -15.88 13.16
N LYS A 29 8.91 -14.77 12.75
CA LYS A 29 9.78 -13.95 13.60
C LYS A 29 9.48 -12.47 13.45
N VAL A 30 9.68 -11.71 14.52
CA VAL A 30 9.60 -10.24 14.48
C VAL A 30 10.73 -9.71 13.59
N ALA A 31 10.35 -8.95 12.56
CA ALA A 31 11.26 -8.28 11.64
C ALA A 31 11.41 -6.78 11.97
N ALA A 32 10.32 -6.15 12.39
CA ALA A 32 10.31 -4.75 12.83
C ALA A 32 9.18 -4.54 13.84
N GLU A 33 9.42 -3.66 14.82
CA GLU A 33 8.38 -3.19 15.73
C GLU A 33 8.55 -1.69 16.00
N SER A 34 7.43 -0.98 16.20
CA SER A 34 7.42 0.44 16.54
C SER A 34 6.09 0.85 17.17
N SER A 35 6.10 1.95 17.93
CA SER A 35 4.88 2.61 18.39
C SER A 35 4.11 3.30 17.27
N ALA A 36 4.77 3.60 16.14
CA ALA A 36 4.15 4.21 14.95
C ALA A 36 4.19 3.26 13.75
N ARG A 37 3.20 3.39 12.85
CA ARG A 37 3.10 2.53 11.66
C ARG A 37 4.18 2.78 10.62
N SER A 38 4.49 4.05 10.33
CA SER A 38 5.39 4.46 9.25
C SER A 38 6.78 3.79 9.30
N PRO A 39 7.47 3.69 10.46
CA PRO A 39 8.73 2.96 10.57
C PRO A 39 8.63 1.47 10.23
N VAL A 40 7.53 0.80 10.59
CA VAL A 40 7.30 -0.62 10.30
C VAL A 40 7.07 -0.83 8.81
N ASP A 41 6.26 0.01 8.18
CA ASP A 41 6.00 -0.05 6.74
C ASP A 41 7.28 0.16 5.93
N HIS A 42 8.11 1.13 6.33
CA HIS A 42 9.41 1.37 5.71
C HIS A 42 10.34 0.15 5.82
N ALA A 43 10.43 -0.46 7.01
CA ALA A 43 11.25 -1.65 7.24
C ALA A 43 10.77 -2.85 6.39
N VAL A 44 9.45 -3.05 6.30
CA VAL A 44 8.85 -4.09 5.45
C VAL A 44 9.18 -3.86 3.98
N ALA A 45 9.04 -2.63 3.48
CA ALA A 45 9.37 -2.29 2.09
C ALA A 45 10.86 -2.56 1.77
N ALA A 46 11.77 -2.12 2.65
CA ALA A 46 13.21 -2.35 2.50
C ALA A 46 13.56 -3.86 2.52
N MET A 47 12.91 -4.62 3.40
CA MET A 47 13.11 -6.08 3.49
C MET A 47 12.63 -6.79 2.22
N ILE A 48 11.43 -6.46 1.71
CA ILE A 48 10.91 -7.03 0.47
C ILE A 48 11.83 -6.71 -0.70
N GLN A 49 12.28 -5.46 -0.82
CA GLN A 49 13.22 -5.05 -1.86
C GLN A 49 14.53 -5.84 -1.80
N THR A 50 15.05 -6.10 -0.59
CA THR A 50 16.27 -6.88 -0.38
C THR A 50 16.09 -8.36 -0.71
N LEU A 51 14.95 -8.96 -0.37
CA LEU A 51 14.66 -10.36 -0.72
C LEU A 51 14.45 -10.51 -2.23
N HIS A 52 13.76 -9.56 -2.85
CA HIS A 52 13.54 -9.54 -4.28
C HIS A 52 14.85 -9.41 -5.06
N SER A 53 15.82 -8.60 -4.60
CA SER A 53 17.14 -8.52 -5.25
C SER A 53 17.95 -9.81 -5.16
N ARG A 54 17.60 -10.70 -4.21
CA ARG A 54 18.20 -12.04 -4.05
C ARG A 54 17.39 -13.15 -4.74
N GLY A 55 16.26 -12.82 -5.37
CA GLY A 55 15.31 -13.81 -5.88
C GLY A 55 14.64 -14.64 -4.78
N GLU A 56 14.68 -14.16 -3.54
CA GLU A 56 14.05 -14.79 -2.37
C GLU A 56 12.60 -14.32 -2.22
N LYS A 57 11.77 -15.19 -1.62
CA LYS A 57 10.33 -14.92 -1.46
C LYS A 57 10.06 -14.28 -0.11
N ALA A 58 9.40 -13.12 -0.11
CA ALA A 58 8.93 -12.50 1.11
C ALA A 58 7.57 -13.06 1.55
N ARG A 59 7.46 -13.43 2.83
CA ARG A 59 6.18 -13.68 3.50
C ARG A 59 6.14 -12.88 4.80
N VAL A 60 5.27 -11.88 4.84
CA VAL A 60 5.18 -10.92 5.94
C VAL A 60 3.74 -10.77 6.39
N GLU A 61 3.52 -10.67 7.69
CA GLU A 61 2.25 -10.25 8.28
C GLU A 61 2.49 -9.06 9.20
N VAL A 62 1.69 -8.00 9.02
CA VAL A 62 1.78 -6.78 9.82
C VAL A 62 0.58 -6.73 10.76
N TRP A 63 0.88 -6.53 12.04
CA TRP A 63 -0.05 -6.41 13.14
C TRP A 63 0.09 -5.03 13.77
N GLY A 64 -0.98 -4.51 14.34
CA GLY A 64 -0.96 -3.23 15.03
C GLY A 64 -2.05 -3.14 16.08
N PRO A 65 -2.11 -2.04 16.84
CA PRO A 65 -3.24 -1.75 17.72
C PRO A 65 -4.54 -1.58 16.91
N SER A 66 -5.65 -2.00 17.50
CA SER A 66 -7.00 -1.63 17.07
C SER A 66 -7.24 -0.12 17.29
N GLU A 67 -8.35 0.42 16.76
CA GLU A 67 -8.62 1.87 16.85
C GLU A 67 -8.73 2.38 18.30
N ASP A 68 -9.17 1.51 19.21
CA ASP A 68 -9.25 1.70 20.65
C ASP A 68 -7.93 1.38 21.38
N GLY A 69 -6.87 1.01 20.66
CA GLY A 69 -5.52 0.75 21.19
C GLY A 69 -5.39 -0.51 22.05
N SER A 70 -6.50 -1.18 22.38
CA SER A 70 -6.56 -2.19 23.44
C SER A 70 -6.36 -3.62 22.94
N THR A 71 -6.51 -3.86 21.63
CA THR A 71 -6.39 -5.20 21.05
C THR A 71 -5.47 -5.22 19.84
N TRP A 72 -4.97 -6.41 19.52
CA TRP A 72 -4.21 -6.63 18.29
C TRP A 72 -5.17 -6.71 17.09
N ARG A 73 -4.90 -5.93 16.06
CA ARG A 73 -5.54 -6.00 14.75
C ARG A 73 -4.51 -6.45 13.71
N HIS A 74 -4.87 -7.45 12.92
CA HIS A 74 -4.11 -7.78 11.72
C HIS A 74 -4.36 -6.70 10.67
N LEU A 75 -3.30 -6.04 10.22
CA LEU A 75 -3.38 -4.93 9.28
C LEU A 75 -3.13 -5.39 7.85
N GLN A 76 -2.24 -6.36 7.66
CA GLN A 76 -1.78 -6.69 6.32
C GLN A 76 -1.07 -8.03 6.21
N SER A 77 -1.31 -8.77 5.12
CA SER A 77 -0.51 -9.93 4.72
C SER A 77 0.16 -9.69 3.36
N ILE A 78 1.43 -10.05 3.25
CA ILE A 78 2.23 -10.01 2.03
C ILE A 78 2.72 -11.42 1.72
N SER A 79 2.36 -11.94 0.55
CA SER A 79 2.88 -13.21 0.02
C SER A 79 3.03 -13.08 -1.49
N GLU A 80 4.25 -13.10 -1.99
CA GLU A 80 4.51 -13.08 -3.43
C GLU A 80 4.56 -14.51 -4.02
N PRO A 81 3.78 -14.80 -5.10
CA PRO A 81 3.88 -16.06 -5.83
C PRO A 81 5.15 -16.13 -6.72
N PRO A 82 5.61 -17.33 -7.11
CA PRO A 82 6.80 -17.47 -7.94
C PRO A 82 6.53 -16.96 -9.36
N GLY A 83 7.23 -15.90 -9.75
CA GLY A 83 7.43 -15.52 -11.14
C GLY A 83 6.38 -14.58 -11.71
N LYS A 84 6.62 -13.27 -11.59
CA LYS A 84 6.70 -12.37 -12.75
C LYS A 84 7.35 -11.05 -12.32
N ALA A 85 8.39 -10.66 -13.05
CA ALA A 85 9.05 -9.39 -12.89
C ALA A 85 8.08 -8.21 -13.06
N ALA A 86 8.39 -7.13 -12.35
CA ALA A 86 7.85 -5.78 -12.40
C ALA A 86 6.42 -5.58 -11.85
N SER A 87 6.33 -5.09 -10.60
CA SER A 87 5.92 -3.69 -10.35
C SER A 87 6.16 -3.34 -8.88
N GLN A 88 6.99 -2.32 -8.63
CA GLN A 88 7.23 -1.73 -7.31
C GLN A 88 5.96 -1.14 -6.69
N ALA A 89 6.03 -1.06 -5.35
CA ALA A 89 5.24 -0.25 -4.39
C ALA A 89 3.98 -0.90 -3.77
N SER A 90 4.21 -1.66 -2.68
CA SER A 90 3.86 -1.38 -1.26
C SER A 90 2.52 -0.74 -0.83
N PRO A 91 2.10 -0.96 0.44
CA PRO A 91 0.70 -1.19 0.81
C PRO A 91 0.14 -0.39 2.01
N VAL A 92 -1.00 0.27 1.85
CA VAL A 92 -1.90 0.82 2.91
C VAL A 92 -3.28 0.93 2.24
N ALA A 93 -4.47 0.62 2.76
CA ALA A 93 -5.01 0.25 4.07
C ALA A 93 -6.31 -0.55 3.81
N GLU A 94 -6.73 -1.38 4.78
CA GLU A 94 -8.14 -1.77 4.86
C GLU A 94 -8.97 -0.58 5.35
N GLU A 95 -9.87 -0.09 4.49
CA GLU A 95 -11.25 0.18 4.87
C GLU A 95 -12.17 0.20 3.63
N SER A 96 -13.17 -0.70 3.65
CA SER A 96 -14.32 -0.81 2.73
C SER A 96 -14.12 -1.57 1.40
N PRO A 97 -15.19 -2.14 0.80
CA PRO A 97 -15.20 -3.40 0.06
C PRO A 97 -14.79 -3.23 -1.42
N ARG A 98 -13.77 -2.42 -1.66
CA ARG A 98 -13.17 -2.25 -2.97
C ARG A 98 -12.04 -3.25 -3.10
N SER A 99 -12.07 -4.03 -4.17
CA SER A 99 -11.03 -5.01 -4.42
C SER A 99 -9.66 -4.30 -4.49
N ALA A 100 -8.57 -4.97 -4.12
CA ALA A 100 -7.22 -4.40 -4.26
C ALA A 100 -6.90 -3.93 -5.70
N ARG A 101 -7.69 -4.37 -6.68
CA ARG A 101 -7.64 -3.89 -8.07
C ARG A 101 -8.26 -2.49 -8.22
N GLU A 102 -9.38 -2.24 -7.58
CA GLU A 102 -10.05 -0.93 -7.61
C GLU A 102 -9.19 0.14 -6.96
N GLU A 103 -8.54 -0.16 -5.84
CA GLU A 103 -7.62 0.80 -5.21
C GLU A 103 -6.44 1.14 -6.12
N ARG A 104 -5.84 0.14 -6.78
CA ARG A 104 -4.77 0.39 -7.75
C ARG A 104 -5.23 1.21 -8.96
N LEU A 105 -6.48 1.03 -9.40
CA LEU A 105 -7.05 1.84 -10.47
C LEU A 105 -7.26 3.28 -10.01
N ARG A 106 -7.76 3.46 -8.79
CA ARG A 106 -7.94 4.74 -8.13
C ARG A 106 -6.61 5.50 -7.97
N ASP A 107 -5.58 4.84 -7.44
CA ASP A 107 -4.23 5.39 -7.31
C ASP A 107 -3.65 5.82 -8.66
N ARG A 108 -3.81 4.98 -9.69
CA ARG A 108 -3.33 5.29 -11.04
C ARG A 108 -4.05 6.52 -11.61
N ARG A 109 -5.36 6.60 -11.46
CA ARG A 109 -6.18 7.76 -11.88
C ARG A 109 -5.74 9.03 -11.16
N HIS A 110 -5.52 8.94 -9.85
CA HIS A 110 -5.02 10.04 -9.03
C HIS A 110 -3.65 10.53 -9.51
N GLN A 111 -2.70 9.60 -9.73
CA GLN A 111 -1.36 9.93 -10.22
C GLN A 111 -1.38 10.63 -11.59
N VAL A 112 -2.21 10.15 -12.53
CA VAL A 112 -2.35 10.76 -13.86
C VAL A 112 -2.84 12.21 -13.75
N LEU A 113 -3.85 12.46 -12.92
CA LEU A 113 -4.42 13.79 -12.78
C LEU A 113 -3.46 14.76 -12.06
N MET A 114 -2.82 14.30 -10.98
CA MET A 114 -1.83 15.10 -10.25
C MET A 114 -0.61 15.43 -11.11
N ALA A 115 -0.15 14.50 -11.94
CA ALA A 115 0.94 14.75 -12.89
C ALA A 115 0.56 15.81 -13.92
N ALA A 116 -0.67 15.78 -14.44
CA ALA A 116 -1.16 16.79 -15.38
C ALA A 116 -1.28 18.17 -14.72
N LEU A 117 -1.78 18.25 -13.48
CA LEU A 117 -1.86 19.49 -12.70
C LEU A 117 -0.46 20.07 -12.44
N ALA A 118 0.51 19.23 -12.07
CA ALA A 118 1.90 19.65 -11.90
C ALA A 118 2.52 20.16 -13.22
N ALA A 119 2.22 19.51 -14.34
CA ALA A 119 2.72 19.91 -15.67
C ALA A 119 2.21 21.28 -16.13
N VAL A 120 1.05 21.73 -15.63
CA VAL A 120 0.49 23.06 -15.89
C VAL A 120 0.86 24.10 -14.82
N GLY A 121 1.79 23.77 -13.91
CA GLY A 121 2.29 24.67 -12.87
C GLY A 121 1.43 24.74 -11.62
N HIS A 122 0.35 23.94 -11.51
CA HIS A 122 -0.47 23.83 -10.30
C HIS A 122 0.14 22.82 -9.32
N THR A 123 1.23 23.22 -8.67
CA THR A 123 1.91 22.42 -7.63
C THR A 123 1.50 22.78 -6.20
N LYS A 124 0.83 23.92 -6.02
CA LYS A 124 0.28 24.38 -4.74
C LYS A 124 -1.24 24.22 -4.78
N LEU A 125 -1.71 23.05 -4.38
CA LEU A 125 -3.12 22.71 -4.29
C LEU A 125 -3.59 22.93 -2.84
N GLU A 126 -4.75 23.56 -2.69
CA GLU A 126 -5.41 23.74 -1.40
C GLU A 126 -6.21 22.48 -1.04
N ALA A 127 -6.64 22.34 0.21
CA ALA A 127 -7.40 21.17 0.67
C ALA A 127 -8.70 20.92 -0.12
N ALA A 128 -9.32 22.00 -0.64
CA ALA A 128 -10.49 21.92 -1.49
C ALA A 128 -10.17 21.27 -2.85
N ASP A 129 -9.01 21.57 -3.42
CA ASP A 129 -8.57 21.02 -4.71
C ASP A 129 -8.26 19.53 -4.58
N HIS A 130 -7.60 19.12 -3.49
CA HIS A 130 -7.39 17.71 -3.17
C HIS A 130 -8.70 16.94 -3.01
N SER A 131 -9.72 17.56 -2.39
CA SER A 131 -11.05 16.95 -2.22
C SER A 131 -11.79 16.82 -3.56
N ALA A 132 -11.66 17.80 -4.45
CA ALA A 132 -12.23 17.75 -5.79
C ALA A 132 -11.58 16.65 -6.65
N VAL A 133 -10.25 16.53 -6.58
CA VAL A 133 -9.49 15.46 -7.23
C VAL A 133 -9.91 14.08 -6.71
N ALA A 134 -10.07 13.93 -5.39
CA ALA A 134 -10.49 12.66 -4.79
C ALA A 134 -11.88 12.22 -5.30
N ARG A 135 -12.85 13.16 -5.32
CA ARG A 135 -14.19 12.89 -5.88
C ARG A 135 -14.15 12.51 -7.35
N LEU A 136 -13.36 13.24 -8.15
CA LEU A 136 -13.26 12.96 -9.57
C LEU A 136 -12.68 11.56 -9.85
N VAL A 137 -11.67 11.16 -9.07
CA VAL A 137 -11.04 9.84 -9.20
C VAL A 137 -11.97 8.69 -8.80
N ASP A 138 -12.87 8.94 -7.83
CA ASP A 138 -13.86 7.98 -7.36
C ASP A 138 -15.05 7.83 -8.33
N ASP A 139 -15.50 8.92 -8.96
CA ASP A 139 -16.71 8.94 -9.79
C ASP A 139 -16.45 8.69 -11.30
N VAL A 140 -15.20 8.85 -11.76
CA VAL A 140 -14.86 8.87 -13.19
C VAL A 140 -13.88 7.76 -13.58
N ASP A 141 -14.09 7.17 -14.77
CA ASP A 141 -13.22 6.13 -15.33
C ASP A 141 -11.86 6.67 -15.82
N GLU A 142 -10.92 5.75 -16.05
CA GLU A 142 -9.52 6.09 -16.38
C GLU A 142 -9.38 6.79 -17.73
N ASP A 143 -10.19 6.45 -18.74
CA ASP A 143 -10.09 7.05 -20.07
C ASP A 143 -10.60 8.48 -20.06
N THR A 144 -11.67 8.74 -19.33
CA THR A 144 -12.19 10.09 -19.11
C THR A 144 -11.18 10.95 -18.35
N ILE A 145 -10.53 10.42 -17.31
CA ILE A 145 -9.48 11.14 -16.56
C ILE A 145 -8.27 11.46 -17.45
N ARG A 146 -7.83 10.52 -18.28
CA ARG A 146 -6.74 10.76 -19.25
C ARG A 146 -7.10 11.86 -20.25
N ARG A 147 -8.34 11.91 -20.72
CA ARG A 147 -8.82 12.96 -21.62
C ARG A 147 -8.80 14.33 -20.95
N VAL A 148 -9.23 14.42 -19.70
CA VAL A 148 -9.13 15.67 -18.90
C VAL A 148 -7.68 16.09 -18.70
N ALA A 149 -6.80 15.15 -18.30
CA ALA A 149 -5.36 15.40 -18.16
C ALA A 149 -4.73 15.91 -19.46
N GLN A 150 -5.14 15.35 -20.61
CA GLN A 150 -4.68 15.78 -21.92
C GLN A 150 -5.14 17.20 -22.25
N TRP A 151 -6.39 17.55 -21.94
CA TRP A 151 -6.88 18.93 -22.12
C TRP A 151 -6.14 19.92 -21.24
N LEU A 152 -5.94 19.60 -19.96
CA LEU A 152 -5.17 20.44 -19.03
C LEU A 152 -3.78 20.72 -19.61
N THR A 153 -3.07 19.66 -20.02
CA THR A 153 -1.72 19.79 -20.59
C THR A 153 -1.70 20.56 -21.91
N ALA A 154 -2.70 20.36 -22.78
CA ALA A 154 -2.81 21.07 -24.06
C ALA A 154 -3.14 22.56 -23.91
N SER A 155 -3.81 22.94 -22.81
CA SER A 155 -4.21 24.32 -22.51
C SER A 155 -3.06 25.18 -21.96
N ASN A 156 -1.94 24.57 -21.60
CA ASN A 156 -0.72 25.23 -21.10
C ASN A 156 0.31 25.51 -22.20
N ARG A 157 -0.13 25.59 -23.46
CA ARG A 157 0.73 25.82 -24.63
C ARG A 157 0.47 27.16 -25.29
#